data_AF-A0A158CU44-F1
#
_entry.id   AF-A0A158CU44-F1
#
_cell.length_a   1.000
_cell.length_b   1.000
_cell.length_c   1.000
_cell.angle_alpha   90.00
_cell.angle_beta   90.00
_cell.angle_gamma   90.00
#
_symmetry.space_group_name_H-M   'P 1'
#
loop_
_entity.id
_entity.type
_entity.pdbx_description
1 polymer ?
#
loop_
_entity_poly.entity_id
_entity_poly.type
_entity_poly.pdbx_seq_one_letter_code
_entity_poly.pdbx_strand_id
1 'polypeptide(L)' 'MFPETTVQTCIVHLIRNSLDFASWKDRKSVAAALKEVYGAPSAEAAAVALDAFDTSPWGTKYPAIAALWRRA' A
#
# COMPACT_ATOMS: atom_id res chain seq x y z
N MET A 1 -19.13 -8.47 -22.69
CA MET A 1 -18.48 -9.09 -21.51
C MET A 1 -17.07 -9.51 -21.94
N PHE A 2 -16.04 -9.26 -21.11
CA PHE A 2 -14.63 -9.52 -21.45
C PHE A 2 -14.05 -10.58 -20.49
N PRO A 3 -14.18 -11.88 -20.79
CA PRO A 3 -13.87 -12.96 -19.85
C PRO A 3 -12.37 -13.15 -19.58
N GLU A 4 -11.52 -12.79 -20.54
CA GLU A 4 -10.05 -12.93 -20.43
C GLU A 4 -9.39 -11.75 -19.67
N THR A 5 -10.15 -10.73 -19.29
CA THR A 5 -9.59 -9.54 -18.63
C THR A 5 -9.35 -9.82 -17.14
N THR A 6 -8.09 -9.69 -16.71
CA THR A 6 -7.77 -9.62 -15.28
C THR A 6 -8.07 -8.22 -14.75
N VAL A 7 -8.98 -8.12 -13.79
CA VAL A 7 -9.27 -6.86 -13.10
C VAL A 7 -8.25 -6.69 -11.97
N GLN A 8 -7.53 -5.56 -11.98
CA GLN A 8 -6.56 -5.20 -10.95
C GLN A 8 -6.85 -3.80 -10.43
N THR A 9 -6.71 -3.60 -9.13
CA THR A 9 -6.74 -2.26 -8.54
C THR A 9 -5.54 -1.47 -9.04
N CYS A 10 -5.79 -0.32 -9.67
CA CYS A 10 -4.69 0.55 -10.12
C CYS A 10 -3.87 1.04 -8.92
N ILE A 11 -2.55 0.84 -8.96
CA ILE A 11 -1.63 1.20 -7.88
C ILE A 11 -1.71 2.69 -7.47
N VAL A 12 -1.94 3.59 -8.43
CA VAL A 12 -2.10 5.03 -8.15
C VAL A 12 -3.35 5.29 -7.30
N HIS A 13 -4.45 4.58 -7.57
CA HIS A 13 -5.67 4.70 -6.76
C HIS A 13 -5.49 4.05 -5.39
N LEU A 14 -4.76 2.92 -5.31
CA LEU A 14 -4.45 2.29 -4.03
C LEU A 14 -3.62 3.20 -3.11
N ILE A 15 -2.59 3.86 -3.66
CA ILE A 15 -1.78 4.84 -2.92
C ILE A 15 -2.61 6.04 -2.52
N ARG A 16 -3.43 6.59 -3.43
CA ARG A 16 -4.29 7.75 -3.12
C ARG A 16 -5.24 7.43 -1.95
N ASN A 17 -5.93 6.30 -2.01
CA ASN A 17 -6.82 5.83 -0.93
C ASN A 17 -6.05 5.61 0.38
N SER A 18 -4.79 5.17 0.32
CA SER A 18 -3.94 5.03 1.51
C SER A 18 -3.64 6.39 2.17
N LEU A 19 -3.39 7.42 1.37
CA LEU A 19 -3.05 8.77 1.84
C LEU A 19 -4.26 9.55 2.38
N ASP A 20 -5.49 9.09 2.12
CA ASP A 20 -6.70 9.67 2.71
C ASP A 20 -6.80 9.39 4.21
N PHE A 21 -6.16 8.33 4.71
CA PHE A 21 -6.04 8.06 6.15
C PHE A 21 -4.95 8.91 6.83
N ALA A 22 -3.97 9.39 6.05
CA ALA A 22 -2.80 10.08 6.58
C ALA A 22 -3.02 11.60 6.66
N SER A 23 -2.60 12.21 7.78
CA SER A 23 -2.57 13.66 7.92
C SER A 23 -1.66 14.29 6.85
N TRP A 24 -1.96 15.52 6.40
CA TRP A 24 -1.19 16.20 5.34
C TRP A 24 0.33 16.20 5.57
N LYS A 25 0.75 16.39 6.83
CA LYS A 25 2.17 16.43 7.23
C LYS A 25 2.87 15.08 7.05
N ASP A 26 2.13 13.98 7.18
CA ASP A 26 2.67 12.62 7.12
C ASP A 26 2.58 12.00 5.72
N ARG A 27 1.80 12.58 4.79
CA ARG A 27 1.55 11.97 3.47
C ARG A 27 2.82 11.66 2.71
N LYS A 28 3.81 12.57 2.74
CA LYS A 28 5.07 12.39 2.02
C LYS A 28 5.88 11.21 2.58
N SER A 29 5.97 11.07 3.90
CA SER A 29 6.72 9.99 4.55
C SER A 29 5.99 8.66 4.44
N VAL A 30 4.66 8.64 4.56
CA VAL A 30 3.85 7.43 4.34
C VAL A 30 3.98 6.96 2.89
N ALA A 31 3.90 7.86 1.90
CA ALA A 31 4.10 7.51 0.50
C ALA A 31 5.49 6.94 0.22
N ALA A 32 6.53 7.50 0.84
CA ALA A 32 7.89 6.97 0.74
C ALA A 32 8.00 5.56 1.34
N ALA A 33 7.36 5.29 2.47
CA ALA A 33 7.34 3.95 3.06
C ALA A 33 6.57 2.94 2.18
N LEU A 34 5.44 3.34 1.59
CA LEU A 34 4.68 2.50 0.66
C LEU A 34 5.44 2.21 -0.65
N LYS A 35 6.42 3.03 -1.03
CA LYS A 35 7.28 2.80 -2.19
C LYS A 35 8.08 1.50 -2.09
N GLU A 36 8.48 1.11 -0.90
CA GLU A 36 9.18 -0.15 -0.67
C GLU A 36 8.28 -1.37 -0.96
N VAL A 37 6.95 -1.21 -0.85
CA VAL A 37 5.98 -2.26 -1.15
C VAL A 37 5.78 -2.41 -2.66
N TYR A 38 5.39 -1.33 -3.35
CA TYR A 38 5.08 -1.40 -4.79
C TYR A 38 6.32 -1.38 -5.69
N GLY A 39 7.48 -1.01 -5.14
CA GLY A 39 8.77 -1.05 -5.82
C GLY A 39 9.53 -2.37 -5.64
N ALA A 40 8.97 -3.33 -4.89
CA ALA A 40 9.63 -4.60 -4.62
C ALA A 40 9.82 -5.44 -5.92
N PRO A 41 10.91 -6.23 -6.01
CA PRO A 41 11.25 -6.97 -7.22
C PRO A 41 10.37 -8.21 -7.49
N SER A 42 9.57 -8.64 -6.51
CA SER A 42 8.64 -9.76 -6.64
C SER A 42 7.44 -9.60 -5.70
N ALA A 43 6.41 -10.41 -5.91
CA ALA A 43 5.23 -10.42 -5.05
C ALA A 43 5.56 -10.86 -3.61
N GLU A 44 6.48 -11.80 -3.46
CA GLU A 44 6.95 -12.28 -2.15
C GLU A 44 7.71 -11.18 -1.42
N ALA A 45 8.59 -10.45 -2.12
CA ALA A 45 9.30 -9.32 -1.56
C ALA A 45 8.33 -8.17 -1.18
N ALA A 46 7.29 -7.93 -1.99
CA ALA A 46 6.24 -6.97 -1.69
C ALA A 46 5.46 -7.35 -0.43
N ALA A 47 5.16 -8.64 -0.23
CA ALA A 47 4.47 -9.13 0.97
C ALA A 47 5.32 -8.90 2.23
N VAL A 48 6.62 -9.21 2.18
CA VAL A 48 7.56 -8.95 3.28
C VAL A 48 7.66 -7.44 3.58
N ALA A 49 7.75 -6.61 2.54
CA ALA A 49 7.77 -5.16 2.69
C ALA A 49 6.46 -4.62 3.29
N LEU A 50 5.31 -5.21 2.94
CA LEU A 50 4.01 -4.83 3.50
C LEU A 50 3.91 -5.21 4.98
N ASP A 51 4.42 -6.37 5.39
CA ASP A 51 4.48 -6.76 6.81
C ASP A 51 5.43 -5.86 7.61
N ALA A 52 6.57 -5.47 7.01
CA ALA A 52 7.47 -4.48 7.59
C ALA A 52 6.80 -3.10 7.72
N PHE A 53 6.00 -2.68 6.74
CA PHE A 53 5.21 -1.45 6.82
C PHE A 53 4.17 -1.52 7.95
N ASP A 54 3.44 -2.64 8.07
CA ASP A 54 2.38 -2.84 9.07
C ASP A 54 2.89 -2.74 10.50
N THR A 55 4.07 -3.30 10.75
CA THR A 55 4.75 -3.25 12.06
C THR A 55 5.52 -1.95 12.32
N SER A 56 5.66 -1.08 11.30
CA SER A 56 6.37 0.20 11.43
C SER A 56 5.56 1.24 12.22
N PRO A 57 6.16 2.39 12.59
CA PRO A 57 5.41 3.50 13.17
C PRO A 57 4.26 4.00 12.29
N TRP A 58 4.38 3.89 10.96
CA TRP A 58 3.32 4.29 10.03
C TRP A 58 2.18 3.27 9.99
N GLY A 59 2.48 1.97 9.97
CA GLY A 59 1.47 0.92 10.04
C GLY A 59 0.73 0.92 11.38
N THR A 60 1.46 1.14 12.48
CA THR A 60 0.86 1.29 13.81
C THR A 60 -0.03 2.54 13.92
N LYS A 61 0.40 3.67 13.33
CA LYS A 61 -0.37 4.92 13.35
C LYS A 61 -1.57 4.90 12.40
N TYR A 62 -1.45 4.19 11.26
CA TYR A 62 -2.45 4.13 10.19
C TYR A 62 -2.74 2.68 9.78
N PRO A 63 -3.29 1.83 10.68
CA PRO A 63 -3.44 0.39 10.45
C PRO A 63 -4.39 0.05 9.29
N ALA A 64 -5.31 0.96 8.96
CA ALA A 64 -6.19 0.81 7.82
C ALA A 64 -5.45 0.73 6.47
N ILE A 65 -4.23 1.28 6.38
CA ILE A 65 -3.42 1.25 5.16
C ILE A 65 -2.97 -0.17 4.87
N ALA A 66 -2.31 -0.87 5.81
CA ALA A 66 -1.87 -2.25 5.56
C ALA A 66 -3.06 -3.17 5.26
N ALA A 67 -4.18 -3.00 5.98
CA ALA A 67 -5.41 -3.73 5.71
C ALA A 67 -6.01 -3.43 4.32
N LEU A 68 -5.82 -2.23 3.77
CA LEU A 68 -6.24 -1.86 2.42
C LEU A 68 -5.41 -2.56 1.35
N TRP A 69 -4.11 -2.68 1.57
CA TRP A 69 -3.20 -3.34 0.62
C TRP A 69 -3.40 -4.85 0.58
N ARG A 70 -3.68 -5.49 1.73
CA ARG A 70 -3.93 -6.94 1.80
C ARG A 70 -5.21 -7.41 1.10
N ARG A 71 -6.15 -6.50 0.83
CA ARG A 71 -7.44 -6.80 0.17
C ARG A 71 -7.53 -6.28 -1.28
N ALA A 72 -6.46 -5.66 -1.78
CA ALA A 72 -6.43 -4.95 -3.06
C ALA A 72 -6.25 -5.86 -4.27
#